data_AF-A0A1I8CX75-F1
#
_entry.id   AF-A0A1I8CX75-F1
#
_cell.length_a   1.000
_cell.length_b   1.000
_cell.length_c   1.000
_cell.angle_alpha   90.00
_cell.angle_beta   90.00
_cell.angle_gamma   90.00
#
_symmetry.space_group_name_H-M   'P 1'
#
loop_
_entity.id
_entity.type
_entity.pdbx_description
1 polymer ?
#
loop_
_entity_poly.entity_id
_entity_poly.type
_entity_poly.pdbx_seq_one_letter_code
_entity_poly.pdbx_strand_id
1 'polypeptide(L)'
;MKVIYFKGIIFMLLLFLVNTDIVFDKFAEKLKKRVKIFCIVLTGKDFKHSRDIPQKNTWLRRCNKYVFASSVNDPSLPSIKLLDKHGYDFSYTKIRGAFKYVYERYGNQYDWFYKGESTYSVMENLRMFLLRKDPNKAKEYYGFRVIFRDRNIKAGYTTGGSGYVISKASLKKLVTKGFPNKKICRPLAPLLEDKEIGQCLANLNIRPVNSNDKRQRHLFIPGSLKEFASPLQNPRKLMFKRFSLMPIGNGISSLSKFPIAFHYIDNRMMYTLEYLLYHTKVAGLSSSVFNWFDRHGNNEKLIEALEGLKNISKSNY
;
A
#
# COMPACT_ATOMS: atom_id res chain seq x y z
N MET A 1 27.95 -30.05 47.91
CA MET A 1 26.93 -30.43 46.91
C MET A 1 26.21 -29.17 46.44
N LYS A 2 26.31 -28.86 45.14
CA LYS A 2 25.54 -27.90 44.31
C LYS A 2 25.49 -26.40 44.69
N VAL A 3 26.44 -25.61 44.16
CA VAL A 3 26.23 -24.18 43.83
C VAL A 3 26.98 -23.82 42.53
N ILE A 4 26.65 -24.39 41.38
CA ILE A 4 27.14 -23.88 40.07
C ILE A 4 26.13 -24.23 38.97
N TYR A 5 24.98 -23.54 38.84
CA TYR A 5 24.14 -23.68 37.61
C TYR A 5 23.17 -22.52 37.37
N PHE A 6 23.50 -21.27 37.73
CA PHE A 6 22.58 -20.13 37.50
C PHE A 6 23.14 -18.93 36.70
N LYS A 7 24.41 -18.95 36.28
CA LYS A 7 24.98 -17.84 35.48
C LYS A 7 24.95 -18.08 33.95
N GLY A 8 24.79 -19.32 33.48
CA GLY A 8 24.79 -19.64 32.04
C GLY A 8 23.46 -19.39 31.31
N ILE A 9 22.33 -19.49 32.01
CA ILE A 9 20.99 -19.38 31.39
C ILE A 9 20.59 -17.91 31.16
N ILE A 10 21.05 -17.00 32.02
CA ILE A 10 20.72 -15.56 31.93
C ILE A 10 21.43 -14.89 30.73
N PHE A 11 22.68 -15.29 30.43
CA PHE A 11 23.42 -14.74 29.28
C PHE A 11 22.86 -15.21 27.94
N MET A 12 22.31 -16.44 27.89
CA MET A 12 21.66 -16.97 26.69
C MET A 12 20.29 -16.29 26.43
N LEU A 13 19.52 -15.96 27.47
CA LEU A 13 18.27 -15.20 27.34
C LEU A 13 18.47 -13.74 26.89
N LEU A 14 19.59 -13.11 27.27
CA LEU A 14 19.93 -11.76 26.82
C LEU A 14 20.33 -11.69 25.34
N LEU A 15 20.88 -12.77 24.76
CA LEU A 15 21.19 -12.86 23.32
C LEU A 15 19.93 -13.02 22.44
N PHE A 16 18.82 -13.54 22.98
CA PHE A 16 17.55 -13.66 22.25
C PHE A 16 16.72 -12.36 22.24
N LEU A 17 16.87 -11.50 23.26
CA LEU A 17 16.08 -10.27 23.37
C LEU A 17 16.57 -9.12 22.46
N VAL A 18 17.82 -9.18 21.99
CA VAL A 18 18.44 -8.13 21.16
C VAL A 18 18.15 -8.29 19.66
N ASN A 19 17.50 -9.38 19.22
CA ASN A 19 17.56 -9.79 17.82
C ASN A 19 16.28 -9.53 16.98
N THR A 20 15.12 -9.24 17.57
CA THR A 20 13.87 -9.10 16.78
C THR A 20 13.86 -7.88 15.87
N ASP A 21 14.37 -6.75 16.36
CA ASP A 21 14.40 -5.50 15.59
C ASP A 21 15.40 -5.60 14.44
N ILE A 22 16.57 -6.21 14.70
CA ILE A 22 17.59 -6.50 13.68
C ILE A 22 17.04 -7.43 12.60
N VAL A 23 16.29 -8.46 13.00
CA VAL A 23 15.64 -9.39 12.05
C VAL A 23 14.57 -8.67 11.23
N PHE A 24 13.73 -7.82 11.85
CA PHE A 24 12.75 -7.00 11.14
C PHE A 24 13.42 -6.06 10.13
N ASP A 25 14.46 -5.34 10.52
CA ASP A 25 15.12 -4.36 9.66
C ASP A 25 15.79 -5.02 8.47
N LYS A 26 16.55 -6.11 8.70
CA LYS A 26 17.15 -6.91 7.63
C LYS A 26 16.08 -7.46 6.68
N PHE A 27 14.95 -7.90 7.24
CA PHE A 27 13.81 -8.41 6.49
C PHE A 27 13.17 -7.33 5.60
N ALA A 28 12.81 -6.19 6.18
CA ALA A 28 12.19 -5.07 5.49
C ALA A 28 13.10 -4.55 4.36
N GLU A 29 14.41 -4.45 4.62
CA GLU A 29 15.40 -4.06 3.62
C GLU A 29 15.53 -5.06 2.48
N LYS A 30 15.49 -6.37 2.76
CA LYS A 30 15.49 -7.37 1.69
C LYS A 30 14.22 -7.33 0.84
N LEU A 31 13.05 -7.15 1.45
CA LEU A 31 11.80 -6.94 0.70
C LEU A 31 11.91 -5.69 -0.17
N LYS A 32 12.40 -4.59 0.39
CA LYS A 32 12.58 -3.30 -0.29
C LYS A 32 13.53 -3.38 -1.49
N LYS A 33 14.56 -4.23 -1.42
CA LYS A 33 15.48 -4.50 -2.55
C LYS A 33 14.84 -5.40 -3.63
N ARG A 34 14.05 -6.40 -3.23
CA ARG A 34 13.40 -7.36 -4.17
C ARG A 34 12.15 -6.81 -4.86
N VAL A 35 11.41 -5.93 -4.20
CA VAL A 35 10.18 -5.32 -4.71
C VAL A 35 10.31 -3.81 -4.60
N LYS A 36 10.78 -3.19 -5.69
CA LYS A 36 11.01 -1.75 -5.72
C LYS A 36 9.71 -1.01 -6.02
N ILE A 37 9.26 -0.18 -5.07
CA ILE A 37 7.99 0.56 -5.17
C ILE A 37 8.27 2.06 -5.19
N PHE A 38 7.79 2.72 -6.25
CA PHE A 38 7.73 4.17 -6.34
C PHE A 38 6.36 4.66 -5.86
N CYS A 39 6.31 5.56 -4.89
CA CYS A 39 5.06 6.07 -4.34
C CYS A 39 4.70 7.44 -4.96
N ILE A 40 3.43 7.62 -5.31
CA ILE A 40 2.90 8.83 -5.92
C ILE A 40 1.77 9.32 -5.03
N VAL A 41 1.98 10.43 -4.33
CA VAL A 41 0.98 10.96 -3.39
C VAL A 41 0.20 12.08 -4.06
N LEU A 42 -1.09 11.86 -4.29
CA LEU A 42 -1.97 12.92 -4.78
C LEU A 42 -2.25 13.91 -3.66
N THR A 43 -1.96 15.19 -3.89
CA THR A 43 -2.15 16.22 -2.86
C THR A 43 -2.43 17.60 -3.44
N GLY A 44 -2.43 18.62 -2.58
CA GLY A 44 -2.51 20.04 -2.92
C GLY A 44 -1.98 20.92 -1.80
N LYS A 45 -1.81 22.21 -2.11
CA LYS A 45 -1.20 23.20 -1.20
C LYS A 45 -1.80 23.19 0.22
N ASP A 46 -3.11 23.03 0.36
CA ASP A 46 -3.82 23.13 1.64
C ASP A 46 -3.59 21.92 2.55
N PHE A 47 -2.98 20.84 2.02
CA PHE A 47 -2.76 19.59 2.73
C PHE A 47 -1.33 19.37 3.21
N LYS A 48 -0.45 20.35 3.02
CA LYS A 48 0.96 20.26 3.41
C LYS A 48 1.14 19.80 4.87
N HIS A 49 0.52 20.50 5.81
CA HIS A 49 0.68 20.24 7.25
C HIS A 49 -0.27 19.16 7.78
N SER A 50 -1.47 19.05 7.19
CA SER A 50 -2.49 18.09 7.65
C SER A 50 -2.27 16.68 7.11
N ARG A 51 -1.56 16.51 5.98
CA ARG A 51 -1.32 15.20 5.35
C ARG A 51 0.12 15.00 4.90
N ASP A 52 0.70 15.90 4.11
CA ASP A 52 1.96 15.60 3.39
C ASP A 52 3.18 15.45 4.30
N ILE A 53 3.35 16.36 5.27
CA ILE A 53 4.42 16.29 6.27
C ILE A 53 4.25 15.04 7.15
N PRO A 54 3.08 14.75 7.74
CA PRO A 54 2.85 13.49 8.46
C PRO A 54 3.16 12.24 7.62
N GLN A 55 2.75 12.18 6.34
CA GLN A 55 3.07 11.04 5.46
C GLN A 55 4.57 10.92 5.22
N LYS A 56 5.26 12.06 4.99
CA LYS A 56 6.72 12.14 4.81
C LYS A 56 7.47 11.62 6.04
N ASN A 57 6.99 11.95 7.24
CA ASN A 57 7.64 11.58 8.49
C ASN A 57 7.37 10.13 8.93
N THR A 58 6.37 9.49 8.33
CA THR A 58 5.92 8.13 8.68
C THR A 58 6.12 7.16 7.51
N TRP A 59 5.04 6.68 6.89
CA TRP A 59 5.07 5.55 5.95
C TRP A 59 5.84 5.82 4.65
N LEU A 60 5.94 7.06 4.17
CA LEU A 60 6.67 7.36 2.93
C LEU A 60 8.18 7.08 3.04
N ARG A 61 8.74 7.09 4.26
CA ARG A 61 10.14 6.72 4.51
C ARG A 61 10.46 5.28 4.09
N ARG A 62 9.42 4.44 4.02
CA ARG A 62 9.51 3.03 3.62
C ARG A 62 9.31 2.83 2.13
N CYS A 63 8.93 3.84 1.36
CA CYS A 63 8.96 3.78 -0.11
C CYS A 63 10.39 3.75 -0.63
N ASN A 64 10.63 3.22 -1.83
CA ASN A 64 11.97 3.30 -2.43
C ASN A 64 12.29 4.71 -2.94
N LYS A 65 11.26 5.41 -3.45
CA LYS A 65 11.25 6.83 -3.77
C LYS A 65 9.79 7.29 -3.81
N TYR A 66 9.57 8.59 -3.65
CA TYR A 66 8.22 9.15 -3.72
C TYR A 66 8.21 10.58 -4.27
N VAL A 67 7.05 10.98 -4.78
CA VAL A 67 6.75 12.37 -5.14
C VAL A 67 5.35 12.76 -4.68
N PHE A 68 5.15 14.05 -4.45
CA PHE A 68 3.83 14.64 -4.22
C PHE A 68 3.30 15.25 -5.52
N ALA A 69 2.28 14.62 -6.11
CA ALA A 69 1.53 15.15 -7.24
C ALA A 69 0.62 16.29 -6.77
N SER A 70 1.11 17.53 -6.89
CA SER A 70 0.56 18.70 -6.21
C SER A 70 0.08 19.79 -7.18
N SER A 71 -0.59 20.80 -6.63
CA SER A 71 -0.94 22.05 -7.31
C SER A 71 0.13 23.13 -7.23
N VAL A 72 1.17 22.91 -6.42
CA VAL A 72 2.27 23.84 -6.20
C VAL A 72 3.59 23.09 -6.23
N ASN A 73 4.65 23.78 -6.65
CA ASN A 73 6.02 23.31 -6.48
C ASN A 73 6.51 23.84 -5.13
N ASP A 74 6.46 22.99 -4.12
CA ASP A 74 6.93 23.25 -2.76
C ASP A 74 8.37 22.73 -2.60
N PRO A 75 9.38 23.60 -2.42
CA PRO A 75 10.78 23.18 -2.28
C PRO A 75 11.06 22.29 -1.05
N SER A 76 10.21 22.31 -0.03
CA SER A 76 10.38 21.49 1.19
C SER A 76 9.91 20.04 1.05
N LEU A 77 9.22 19.74 -0.05
CA LEU A 77 8.71 18.42 -0.41
C LEU A 77 9.21 18.04 -1.81
N PRO A 78 9.38 16.74 -2.14
CA PRO A 78 9.61 16.31 -3.51
C PRO A 78 8.30 16.41 -4.32
N SER A 79 7.81 17.63 -4.48
CA SER A 79 6.52 17.93 -5.09
C SER A 79 6.70 18.26 -6.56
N ILE A 80 5.70 17.89 -7.35
CA ILE A 80 5.61 18.23 -8.76
C ILE A 80 4.33 19.03 -8.96
N LYS A 81 4.47 20.25 -9.48
CA LYS A 81 3.35 21.11 -9.86
C LYS A 81 2.77 20.60 -11.17
N LEU A 82 1.53 20.10 -11.12
CA LEU A 82 0.87 19.49 -12.27
C LEU A 82 -0.33 20.28 -12.76
N LEU A 83 -1.02 20.96 -11.84
CA LEU A 83 -2.17 21.81 -12.15
C LEU A 83 -2.46 22.75 -10.98
N ASP A 84 -2.58 24.04 -11.25
CA ASP A 84 -2.78 25.09 -10.22
C ASP A 84 -4.14 24.96 -9.50
N LYS A 85 -5.09 24.21 -10.10
CA LYS A 85 -6.41 23.93 -9.54
C LYS A 85 -6.39 22.74 -8.58
N HIS A 86 -7.22 22.86 -7.55
CA HIS A 86 -7.41 21.84 -6.52
C HIS A 86 -8.88 21.42 -6.43
N GLY A 87 -9.13 20.21 -5.95
CA GLY A 87 -10.46 19.59 -5.90
C GLY A 87 -10.45 18.18 -6.48
N TYR A 88 -11.47 17.40 -6.10
CA TYR A 88 -11.62 16.01 -6.53
C TYR A 88 -11.77 15.90 -8.05
N ASP A 89 -12.42 16.88 -8.69
CA ASP A 89 -12.60 16.87 -10.14
C ASP A 89 -11.30 17.07 -10.92
N PHE A 90 -10.28 17.66 -10.29
CA PHE A 90 -8.98 17.88 -10.91
C PHE A 90 -7.96 16.75 -10.64
N SER A 91 -8.37 15.73 -9.87
CA SER A 91 -7.53 14.60 -9.50
C SER A 91 -7.05 13.81 -10.72
N TYR A 92 -7.91 13.61 -11.72
CA TYR A 92 -7.58 12.85 -12.93
C TYR A 92 -6.45 13.50 -13.72
N THR A 93 -6.53 14.82 -13.93
CA THR A 93 -5.50 15.58 -14.64
C THR A 93 -4.17 15.52 -13.91
N LYS A 94 -4.17 15.71 -12.58
CA LYS A 94 -2.95 15.60 -11.79
C LYS A 94 -2.35 14.19 -11.88
N ILE A 95 -3.12 13.13 -11.66
CA ILE A 95 -2.55 11.78 -11.73
C ILE A 95 -2.05 11.41 -13.12
N ARG A 96 -2.72 11.82 -14.20
CA ARG A 96 -2.19 11.61 -15.56
C ARG A 96 -0.83 12.28 -15.76
N GLY A 97 -0.70 13.53 -15.33
CA GLY A 97 0.56 14.27 -15.37
C GLY A 97 1.64 13.62 -14.51
N ALA A 98 1.29 13.19 -13.29
CA ALA A 98 2.20 12.50 -12.38
C ALA A 98 2.69 11.17 -12.95
N PHE A 99 1.79 10.35 -13.51
CA PHE A 99 2.12 9.08 -14.12
C PHE A 99 3.03 9.25 -15.33
N LYS A 100 2.77 10.26 -16.18
CA LYS A 100 3.66 10.61 -17.29
C LYS A 100 5.05 11.03 -16.77
N TYR A 101 5.10 11.98 -15.84
CA TYR A 101 6.35 12.50 -15.25
C TYR A 101 7.20 11.38 -14.64
N VAL A 102 6.56 10.49 -13.86
CA VAL A 102 7.23 9.40 -13.16
C VAL A 102 7.67 8.31 -14.14
N TYR A 103 6.84 7.95 -15.13
CA TYR A 103 7.21 6.97 -16.15
C TYR A 103 8.45 7.42 -16.95
N GLU A 104 8.46 8.66 -17.41
CA GLU A 104 9.56 9.21 -18.23
C GLU A 104 10.90 9.22 -17.50
N ARG A 105 10.90 9.41 -16.17
CA ARG A 105 12.14 9.50 -15.37
C ARG A 105 12.54 8.20 -14.69
N TYR A 106 11.55 7.42 -14.26
CA TYR A 106 11.73 6.31 -13.32
C TYR A 106 11.08 5.00 -13.78
N GLY A 107 10.37 4.99 -14.92
CA GLY A 107 9.54 3.87 -15.37
C GLY A 107 10.25 2.51 -15.42
N ASN A 108 11.56 2.51 -15.75
CA ASN A 108 12.37 1.29 -15.82
C ASN A 108 13.14 0.96 -14.53
N GLN A 109 13.13 1.86 -13.52
CA GLN A 109 13.94 1.72 -12.30
C GLN A 109 13.19 1.01 -11.15
N TYR A 110 11.85 0.97 -11.23
CA TYR A 110 10.98 0.43 -10.18
C TYR A 110 10.05 -0.63 -10.77
N ASP A 111 9.65 -1.59 -9.94
CA ASP A 111 8.78 -2.70 -10.33
C ASP A 111 7.31 -2.30 -10.30
N TRP A 112 6.96 -1.49 -9.30
CA TRP A 112 5.58 -1.13 -8.97
C TRP A 112 5.45 0.37 -8.67
N PHE A 113 4.29 0.91 -9.03
CA PHE A 113 3.94 2.30 -8.78
C PHE A 113 2.68 2.34 -7.94
N TYR A 114 2.79 2.88 -6.73
CA TYR A 114 1.70 2.94 -5.75
C TYR A 114 1.19 4.37 -5.63
N LYS A 115 -0.09 4.58 -5.97
CA LYS A 115 -0.77 5.86 -5.78
C LYS A 115 -1.42 5.87 -4.40
N GLY A 116 -1.18 6.92 -3.62
CA GLY A 116 -1.85 7.20 -2.34
C GLY A 116 -2.38 8.64 -2.28
N GLU A 117 -3.15 8.97 -1.23
CA GLU A 117 -3.68 10.32 -0.99
C GLU A 117 -3.76 10.67 0.51
N SER A 118 -4.82 10.22 1.20
CA SER A 118 -5.05 10.42 2.63
C SER A 118 -4.95 9.09 3.37
N THR A 119 -3.81 8.43 3.15
CA THR A 119 -3.62 7.02 3.46
C THR A 119 -2.40 6.79 4.32
N TYR A 120 -2.47 5.74 5.14
CA TYR A 120 -1.31 5.14 5.78
C TYR A 120 -1.09 3.74 5.22
N SER A 121 0.12 3.46 4.74
CA SER A 121 0.45 2.19 4.06
C SER A 121 1.53 1.42 4.81
N VAL A 122 1.28 0.14 5.06
CA VAL A 122 2.27 -0.79 5.60
C VAL A 122 3.04 -1.38 4.42
N MET A 123 4.15 -0.73 4.07
CA MET A 123 4.88 -1.00 2.82
C MET A 123 5.49 -2.41 2.77
N GLU A 124 5.81 -2.98 3.91
CA GLU A 124 6.29 -4.36 4.09
C GLU A 124 5.20 -5.35 3.68
N ASN A 125 3.96 -5.12 4.12
CA ASN A 125 2.80 -5.94 3.74
C ASN A 125 2.50 -5.81 2.24
N LEU A 126 2.59 -4.59 1.69
CA LEU A 126 2.45 -4.37 0.25
C LEU A 126 3.49 -5.16 -0.55
N ARG A 127 4.76 -5.11 -0.14
CA ARG A 127 5.83 -5.87 -0.80
C ARG A 127 5.62 -7.37 -0.69
N MET A 128 5.23 -7.86 0.48
CA MET A 128 4.94 -9.27 0.70
C MET A 128 3.80 -9.78 -0.20
N PHE A 129 2.76 -8.95 -0.40
CA PHE A 129 1.68 -9.24 -1.34
C PHE A 129 2.16 -9.28 -2.80
N LEU A 130 3.06 -8.37 -3.18
CA LEU A 130 3.58 -8.24 -4.55
C LEU A 130 4.70 -9.24 -4.91
N LEU A 131 5.33 -9.90 -3.93
CA LEU A 131 6.45 -10.84 -4.14
C LEU A 131 6.20 -11.92 -5.20
N ARG A 132 4.95 -12.34 -5.38
CA ARG A 132 4.54 -13.41 -6.31
C ARG A 132 3.88 -12.88 -7.59
N LYS A 133 3.85 -11.56 -7.77
CA LYS A 133 3.24 -10.90 -8.93
C LYS A 133 4.33 -10.52 -9.92
N ASP A 134 3.99 -10.51 -11.21
CA ASP A 134 4.95 -10.20 -12.27
C ASP A 134 4.81 -8.73 -12.71
N PRO A 135 5.77 -7.85 -12.35
CA PRO A 135 5.70 -6.44 -12.73
C PRO A 135 5.88 -6.20 -14.23
N ASN A 136 6.36 -7.20 -14.99
CA ASN A 136 6.55 -7.11 -16.44
C ASN A 136 5.26 -7.43 -17.22
N LYS A 137 4.19 -7.87 -16.54
CA LYS A 137 2.90 -8.17 -17.17
C LYS A 137 1.91 -7.03 -16.95
N ALA A 138 1.48 -6.42 -18.05
CA ALA A 138 0.40 -5.43 -18.07
C ALA A 138 -0.97 -6.11 -18.12
N LYS A 139 -1.35 -6.78 -17.03
CA LYS A 139 -2.62 -7.54 -16.93
C LYS A 139 -3.48 -7.16 -15.73
N GLU A 140 -2.85 -6.82 -14.61
CA GLU A 140 -3.52 -6.68 -13.33
C GLU A 140 -3.09 -5.39 -12.60
N TYR A 141 -3.96 -4.92 -11.72
CA TYR A 141 -3.67 -3.91 -10.72
C TYR A 141 -4.49 -4.18 -9.45
N TYR A 142 -4.04 -3.62 -8.33
CA TYR A 142 -4.47 -4.05 -6.99
C TYR A 142 -4.84 -2.85 -6.12
N GLY A 143 -5.88 -3.01 -5.30
CA GLY A 143 -6.47 -1.94 -4.49
C GLY A 143 -7.84 -2.35 -3.96
N PHE A 144 -8.58 -1.42 -3.36
CA PHE A 144 -9.94 -1.71 -2.92
C PHE A 144 -10.92 -1.68 -4.11
N ARG A 145 -11.41 -2.85 -4.53
CA ARG A 145 -12.20 -3.00 -5.76
C ARG A 145 -13.69 -2.73 -5.56
N VAL A 146 -14.24 -1.87 -6.42
CA VAL A 146 -15.67 -1.51 -6.50
C VAL A 146 -16.21 -1.70 -7.91
N ILE A 147 -17.53 -1.79 -8.05
CA ILE A 147 -18.21 -1.92 -9.35
C ILE A 147 -18.44 -0.57 -10.05
N PHE A 148 -18.42 -0.58 -11.38
CA PHE A 148 -19.00 0.51 -12.16
C PHE A 148 -20.52 0.38 -12.14
N ARG A 149 -21.22 1.32 -11.52
CA ARG A 149 -22.70 1.33 -11.54
C ARG A 149 -23.27 2.02 -12.77
N ASP A 150 -22.54 3.01 -13.29
CA ASP A 150 -22.92 3.87 -14.40
C ASP A 150 -22.23 3.49 -15.72
N ARG A 151 -21.45 2.41 -15.72
CA ARG A 151 -20.78 1.90 -16.92
C ARG A 151 -21.06 0.41 -17.02
N ASN A 152 -21.35 -0.09 -18.21
CA ASN A 152 -21.60 -1.52 -18.48
C ASN A 152 -20.30 -2.36 -18.40
N ILE A 153 -19.47 -2.14 -17.38
CA ILE A 153 -18.15 -2.75 -17.18
C ILE A 153 -18.19 -3.57 -15.90
N LYS A 154 -18.40 -4.89 -16.06
CA LYS A 154 -18.51 -5.85 -14.95
C LYS A 154 -17.23 -5.98 -14.13
N ALA A 155 -16.07 -5.66 -14.71
CA ALA A 155 -14.78 -5.80 -14.03
C ALA A 155 -14.59 -4.79 -12.89
N GLY A 156 -15.30 -3.66 -12.86
CA GLY A 156 -15.12 -2.64 -11.83
C GLY A 156 -13.77 -1.91 -11.92
N TYR A 157 -13.42 -1.18 -10.86
CA TYR A 157 -12.16 -0.44 -10.69
C TYR A 157 -11.69 -0.46 -9.23
N THR A 158 -10.47 -0.01 -8.95
CA THR A 158 -10.00 0.19 -7.57
C THR A 158 -10.21 1.64 -7.15
N THR A 159 -10.71 1.89 -5.95
CA THR A 159 -10.86 3.26 -5.45
C THR A 159 -9.52 3.92 -5.18
N GLY A 160 -9.48 5.24 -5.30
CA GLY A 160 -8.25 6.03 -5.14
C GLY A 160 -7.83 6.28 -3.69
N GLY A 161 -8.71 5.99 -2.73
CA GLY A 161 -8.59 6.39 -1.33
C GLY A 161 -7.46 5.70 -0.58
N SER A 162 -7.64 4.40 -0.26
CA SER A 162 -6.60 3.54 0.31
C SER A 162 -5.45 3.24 -0.66
N GLY A 163 -5.49 3.87 -1.83
CA GLY A 163 -4.50 3.74 -2.87
C GLY A 163 -4.70 2.50 -3.73
N TYR A 164 -3.94 2.48 -4.82
CA TYR A 164 -3.86 1.35 -5.72
C TYR A 164 -2.45 1.24 -6.27
N VAL A 165 -2.07 0.03 -6.65
CA VAL A 165 -0.75 -0.29 -7.18
C VAL A 165 -0.85 -0.88 -8.58
N ILE A 166 -0.05 -0.35 -9.49
CA ILE A 166 0.07 -0.79 -10.87
C ILE A 166 1.51 -1.24 -11.14
N SER A 167 1.66 -2.25 -12.00
CA SER A 167 2.98 -2.72 -12.42
C SER A 167 3.67 -1.72 -13.36
N LYS A 168 5.01 -1.80 -13.46
CA LYS A 168 5.76 -0.99 -14.45
C LYS A 168 5.27 -1.20 -15.89
N ALA A 169 4.89 -2.43 -16.25
CA ALA A 169 4.34 -2.71 -17.57
C ALA A 169 2.95 -2.07 -17.78
N SER A 170 2.10 -2.10 -16.75
CA SER A 170 0.80 -1.44 -16.78
C SER A 170 0.94 0.08 -16.88
N LEU A 171 1.83 0.71 -16.10
CA LEU A 171 2.11 2.15 -16.18
C LEU A 171 2.64 2.53 -17.57
N LYS A 172 3.61 1.78 -18.11
CA LYS A 172 4.13 1.98 -19.46
C LYS A 172 3.00 1.98 -20.49
N LYS A 173 2.16 0.94 -20.49
CA LYS A 173 1.05 0.80 -21.43
C LYS A 173 0.04 1.95 -21.28
N LEU A 174 -0.26 2.34 -20.05
CA LEU A 174 -1.16 3.45 -19.74
C LEU A 174 -0.63 4.77 -20.30
N VAL A 175 0.65 5.08 -20.08
CA VAL A 175 1.27 6.34 -20.51
C VAL A 175 1.49 6.38 -22.02
N THR A 176 1.98 5.31 -22.64
CA THR A 176 2.38 5.34 -24.06
C THR A 176 1.25 4.97 -25.03
N LYS A 177 0.25 4.20 -24.60
CA LYS A 177 -0.88 3.78 -25.45
C LYS A 177 -2.21 4.34 -24.99
N GLY A 178 -2.43 4.45 -23.67
CA GLY A 178 -3.69 4.92 -23.10
C GLY A 178 -3.85 6.43 -23.24
N PHE A 179 -3.04 7.21 -22.52
CA PHE A 179 -3.19 8.66 -22.42
C PHE A 179 -3.20 9.42 -23.76
N PRO A 180 -2.42 9.04 -24.79
CA PRO A 180 -2.48 9.71 -26.09
C PRO A 180 -3.75 9.41 -26.89
N ASN A 181 -4.46 8.31 -26.58
CA ASN A 181 -5.60 7.84 -27.36
C ASN A 181 -6.94 8.17 -26.68
N LYS A 182 -7.69 9.12 -27.26
CA LYS A 182 -8.99 9.59 -26.74
C LYS A 182 -10.08 8.51 -26.69
N LYS A 183 -9.95 7.44 -27.49
CA LYS A 183 -10.87 6.28 -27.46
C LYS A 183 -10.59 5.35 -26.28
N ILE A 184 -9.35 5.34 -25.77
CA ILE A 184 -8.93 4.52 -24.63
C ILE A 184 -9.10 5.29 -23.33
N CYS A 185 -8.59 6.52 -23.29
CA CYS A 185 -8.64 7.41 -22.13
C CYS A 185 -9.33 8.71 -22.50
N ARG A 186 -10.36 9.09 -21.74
CA ARG A 186 -11.03 10.38 -21.96
C ARG A 186 -10.04 11.55 -21.87
N PRO A 187 -10.26 12.63 -22.64
CA PRO A 187 -9.50 13.88 -22.50
C PRO A 187 -9.52 14.42 -21.07
N LEU A 188 -8.60 15.35 -20.79
CA LEU A 188 -8.54 16.02 -19.49
C LEU A 188 -9.82 16.82 -19.27
N ALA A 189 -10.54 16.52 -18.19
CA ALA A 189 -11.77 17.17 -17.78
C ALA A 189 -11.95 17.02 -16.26
N PRO A 190 -12.83 17.82 -15.63
CA PRO A 190 -13.25 17.63 -14.25
C PRO A 190 -13.87 16.24 -14.04
N LEU A 191 -13.07 15.26 -13.60
CA LEU A 191 -13.42 13.84 -13.56
C LEU A 191 -12.81 13.14 -12.34
N LEU A 192 -13.50 12.11 -11.86
CA LEU A 192 -13.04 11.27 -10.74
C LEU A 192 -11.87 10.39 -11.20
N GLU A 193 -10.70 10.60 -10.62
CA GLU A 193 -9.45 9.97 -11.03
C GLU A 193 -9.50 8.44 -11.05
N ASP A 194 -9.90 7.82 -9.97
CA ASP A 194 -9.87 6.37 -9.80
C ASP A 194 -10.78 5.65 -10.81
N LYS A 195 -11.96 6.21 -11.03
CA LYS A 195 -12.94 5.75 -12.01
C LYS A 195 -12.43 5.89 -13.44
N GLU A 196 -11.79 7.00 -13.79
CA GLU A 196 -11.26 7.21 -15.15
C GLU A 196 -9.97 6.45 -15.42
N ILE A 197 -9.06 6.35 -14.45
CA ILE A 197 -7.89 5.47 -14.55
C ILE A 197 -8.34 4.02 -14.66
N GLY A 198 -9.34 3.60 -13.87
CA GLY A 198 -9.95 2.27 -13.98
C GLY A 198 -10.51 1.98 -15.37
N GLN A 199 -11.19 2.96 -15.98
CA GLN A 199 -11.69 2.86 -17.36
C GLN A 199 -10.56 2.73 -18.39
N CYS A 200 -9.53 3.58 -18.29
CA CYS A 200 -8.35 3.51 -19.14
C CYS A 200 -7.71 2.12 -19.08
N LEU A 201 -7.50 1.60 -17.88
CA LEU A 201 -6.92 0.28 -17.65
C LEU A 201 -7.81 -0.82 -18.26
N ALA A 202 -9.13 -0.76 -18.05
CA ALA A 202 -10.08 -1.69 -18.63
C ALA A 202 -10.01 -1.71 -20.17
N ASN A 203 -9.99 -0.54 -20.81
CA ASN A 203 -9.85 -0.39 -22.27
C ASN A 203 -8.49 -0.87 -22.79
N LEU A 204 -7.47 -0.93 -21.92
CA LEU A 204 -6.16 -1.52 -22.21
C LEU A 204 -6.08 -3.02 -21.88
N ASN A 205 -7.20 -3.66 -21.53
CA ASN A 205 -7.27 -5.05 -21.06
C ASN A 205 -6.42 -5.31 -19.79
N ILE A 206 -6.29 -4.30 -18.92
CA ILE A 206 -5.67 -4.41 -17.60
C ILE A 206 -6.81 -4.37 -16.58
N ARG A 207 -6.98 -5.43 -15.78
CA ARG A 207 -8.16 -5.60 -14.92
C ARG A 207 -7.81 -5.43 -13.44
N PRO A 208 -8.70 -4.85 -12.62
CA PRO A 208 -8.53 -4.91 -11.18
C PRO A 208 -8.76 -6.34 -10.74
N VAL A 209 -7.90 -6.84 -9.85
CA VAL A 209 -8.04 -8.20 -9.31
C VAL A 209 -8.26 -8.17 -7.81
N ASN A 210 -8.77 -9.29 -7.29
CA ASN A 210 -9.10 -9.40 -5.87
C ASN A 210 -7.86 -9.16 -5.01
N SER A 211 -7.99 -8.27 -4.02
CA SER A 211 -6.91 -7.86 -3.12
C SER A 211 -7.35 -8.11 -1.68
N ASN A 212 -7.74 -9.36 -1.43
CA ASN A 212 -8.24 -9.88 -0.16
C ASN A 212 -7.32 -11.01 0.31
N ASP A 213 -7.30 -11.26 1.61
CA ASP A 213 -6.63 -12.43 2.16
C ASP A 213 -7.45 -13.72 1.91
N LYS A 214 -6.90 -14.88 2.26
CA LYS A 214 -7.59 -16.18 2.10
C LYS A 214 -8.91 -16.31 2.84
N ARG A 215 -9.13 -15.49 3.87
CA ARG A 215 -10.40 -15.41 4.61
C ARG A 215 -11.33 -14.35 4.02
N GLN A 216 -11.07 -13.89 2.80
CA GLN A 216 -11.79 -12.84 2.10
C GLN A 216 -11.77 -11.48 2.81
N ARG A 217 -10.80 -11.22 3.69
CA ARG A 217 -10.67 -9.92 4.38
C ARG A 217 -9.87 -8.96 3.52
N HIS A 218 -10.34 -7.72 3.40
CA HIS A 218 -9.68 -6.71 2.56
C HIS A 218 -8.27 -6.38 3.06
N LEU A 219 -7.34 -6.21 2.12
CA LEU A 219 -5.99 -5.70 2.41
C LEU A 219 -5.93 -4.18 2.32
N PHE A 220 -6.66 -3.61 1.36
CA PHE A 220 -6.84 -2.17 1.19
C PHE A 220 -8.16 -1.75 1.83
N ILE A 221 -8.10 -1.08 2.98
CA ILE A 221 -9.28 -0.72 3.77
C ILE A 221 -9.78 0.66 3.32
N PRO A 222 -11.01 0.78 2.78
CA PRO A 222 -11.48 2.00 2.14
C PRO A 222 -11.90 3.12 3.12
N GLY A 223 -11.89 2.83 4.42
CA GLY A 223 -12.20 3.76 5.50
C GLY A 223 -11.09 3.85 6.55
N SER A 224 -11.34 4.66 7.58
CA SER A 224 -10.43 4.79 8.71
C SER A 224 -10.41 3.52 9.55
N LEU A 225 -9.26 3.27 10.19
CA LEU A 225 -9.12 2.11 11.08
C LEU A 225 -10.13 2.15 12.23
N LYS A 226 -10.38 3.33 12.81
CA LYS A 226 -11.37 3.54 13.89
C LYS A 226 -12.76 3.02 13.50
N GLU A 227 -13.19 3.29 12.27
CA GLU A 227 -14.50 2.89 11.78
C GLU A 227 -14.57 1.42 11.39
N PHE A 228 -13.53 0.90 10.75
CA PHE A 228 -13.57 -0.46 10.21
C PHE A 228 -13.26 -1.51 11.28
N ALA A 229 -12.40 -1.19 12.27
CA ALA A 229 -12.13 -2.04 13.43
C ALA A 229 -13.28 -2.05 14.46
N SER A 230 -14.12 -1.01 14.47
CA SER A 230 -15.27 -0.96 15.37
C SER A 230 -16.40 -1.89 14.91
N PRO A 231 -17.10 -2.56 15.84
CA PRO A 231 -18.33 -3.29 15.52
C PRO A 231 -19.52 -2.34 15.27
N LEU A 232 -19.40 -1.06 15.64
CA LEU A 232 -20.47 -0.08 15.51
C LEU A 232 -20.81 0.18 14.04
N GLN A 233 -22.09 0.44 13.78
CA GLN A 233 -22.54 0.87 12.46
C GLN A 233 -21.98 2.25 12.14
N ASN A 234 -21.58 2.45 10.88
CA ASN A 234 -21.04 3.71 10.39
C ASN A 234 -21.50 3.92 8.94
N PRO A 235 -22.07 5.10 8.60
CA PRO A 235 -22.56 5.40 7.25
C PRO A 235 -21.55 5.14 6.13
N ARG A 236 -20.26 5.45 6.35
CA ARG A 236 -19.21 5.21 5.35
C ARG A 236 -18.99 3.72 5.08
N LYS A 237 -19.03 2.89 6.12
CA LYS A 237 -18.93 1.44 5.98
C LYS A 237 -20.12 0.86 5.21
N LEU A 238 -21.34 1.35 5.52
CA LEU A 238 -22.56 0.98 4.78
C LEU A 238 -22.48 1.40 3.32
N MET A 239 -21.95 2.59 3.04
CA MET A 239 -21.71 3.06 1.68
C MET A 239 -20.75 2.13 0.92
N PHE A 240 -19.56 1.82 1.47
CA PHE A 240 -18.64 0.92 0.79
C PHE A 240 -19.18 -0.51 0.63
N LYS A 241 -20.00 -1.02 1.57
CA LYS A 241 -20.68 -2.31 1.41
C LYS A 241 -21.55 -2.38 0.14
N ARG A 242 -22.16 -1.26 -0.26
CA ARG A 242 -23.00 -1.17 -1.46
C ARG A 242 -22.19 -1.22 -2.76
N PHE A 243 -20.96 -0.72 -2.76
CA PHE A 243 -20.12 -0.61 -3.96
C PHE A 243 -19.05 -1.70 -4.06
N SER A 244 -18.67 -2.30 -2.94
CA SER A 244 -17.66 -3.34 -2.88
C SER A 244 -18.10 -4.55 -3.68
N LEU A 245 -17.16 -5.11 -4.46
CA LEU A 245 -17.42 -6.38 -5.13
C LEU A 245 -17.36 -7.56 -4.14
N MET A 246 -16.54 -7.44 -3.09
CA MET A 246 -16.37 -8.47 -2.05
C MET A 246 -17.06 -8.04 -0.73
N PRO A 247 -17.53 -9.00 0.09
CA PRO A 247 -18.16 -8.66 1.37
C PRO A 247 -17.22 -7.88 2.31
N ILE A 248 -17.70 -6.76 2.84
CA ILE A 248 -17.03 -6.07 3.95
C ILE A 248 -17.59 -6.59 5.27
N GLY A 249 -16.75 -7.23 6.08
CA GLY A 249 -17.12 -7.70 7.41
C GLY A 249 -17.25 -6.58 8.45
N ASN A 250 -17.58 -6.97 9.69
CA ASN A 250 -17.74 -6.05 10.82
C ASN A 250 -16.67 -6.27 11.90
N GLY A 251 -16.27 -5.20 12.59
CA GLY A 251 -15.31 -5.26 13.68
C GLY A 251 -13.88 -5.67 13.30
N ILE A 252 -13.02 -5.73 14.31
CA ILE A 252 -11.60 -6.06 14.18
C ILE A 252 -11.34 -7.43 13.55
N SER A 253 -12.22 -8.42 13.78
CA SER A 253 -12.11 -9.77 13.22
C SER A 253 -12.19 -9.79 11.68
N SER A 254 -12.81 -8.77 11.09
CA SER A 254 -12.93 -8.60 9.62
C SER A 254 -11.71 -7.97 8.96
N LEU A 255 -10.74 -7.47 9.73
CA LEU A 255 -9.50 -6.91 9.21
C LEU A 255 -8.47 -8.01 8.95
N SER A 256 -7.74 -7.88 7.84
CA SER A 256 -6.64 -8.80 7.52
C SER A 256 -5.59 -8.80 8.62
N LYS A 257 -4.88 -9.93 8.78
CA LYS A 257 -3.69 -10.01 9.65
C LYS A 257 -2.53 -9.17 9.10
N PHE A 258 -2.51 -8.94 7.79
CA PHE A 258 -1.50 -8.16 7.07
C PHE A 258 -2.19 -7.09 6.21
N PRO A 259 -2.81 -6.08 6.84
CA PRO A 259 -3.43 -4.99 6.09
C PRO A 259 -2.35 -4.18 5.36
N ILE A 260 -2.66 -3.74 4.15
CA ILE A 260 -1.74 -2.99 3.29
C ILE A 260 -1.92 -1.49 3.49
N ALA A 261 -3.16 -1.01 3.50
CA ALA A 261 -3.43 0.42 3.52
C ALA A 261 -4.77 0.76 4.17
N PHE A 262 -4.82 1.92 4.81
CA PHE A 262 -6.01 2.49 5.44
C PHE A 262 -6.25 3.90 4.90
N HIS A 263 -7.51 4.23 4.61
CA HIS A 263 -7.91 5.53 4.07
C HIS A 263 -8.46 6.46 5.17
N TYR A 264 -8.67 7.75 4.85
CA TYR A 264 -9.15 8.78 5.78
C TYR A 264 -8.29 8.87 7.06
N ILE A 265 -6.97 8.86 6.89
CA ILE A 265 -6.03 8.98 8.00
C ILE A 265 -5.66 10.45 8.18
N ASP A 266 -6.03 11.01 9.33
CA ASP A 266 -5.64 12.35 9.75
C ASP A 266 -4.20 12.40 10.30
N ASN A 267 -3.69 13.61 10.53
CA ASN A 267 -2.32 13.82 10.98
C ASN A 267 -1.98 13.07 12.29
N ARG A 268 -2.86 13.10 13.29
CA ARG A 268 -2.63 12.44 14.58
C ARG A 268 -2.62 10.93 14.40
N MET A 269 -3.59 10.40 13.64
CA MET A 269 -3.70 8.98 13.36
C MET A 269 -2.50 8.43 12.57
N MET A 270 -1.85 9.22 11.71
CA MET A 270 -0.60 8.78 11.05
C MET A 270 0.50 8.46 12.06
N TYR A 271 0.73 9.34 13.04
CA TYR A 271 1.72 9.12 14.08
C TYR A 271 1.28 8.04 15.08
N THR A 272 -0.02 7.94 15.38
CA THR A 272 -0.57 6.84 16.18
C THR A 272 -0.29 5.49 15.53
N LEU A 273 -0.53 5.36 14.22
CA LEU A 273 -0.25 4.12 13.49
C LEU A 273 1.25 3.84 13.41
N GLU A 274 2.08 4.86 13.23
CA GLU A 274 3.54 4.72 13.26
C GLU A 274 4.01 4.15 14.60
N TYR A 275 3.56 4.72 15.72
CA TYR A 275 3.88 4.23 17.06
C TYR A 275 3.39 2.80 17.28
N LEU A 276 2.12 2.52 16.96
CA LEU A 276 1.51 1.22 17.22
C LEU A 276 2.05 0.10 16.34
N LEU A 277 2.55 0.41 15.13
CA LEU A 277 3.04 -0.61 14.20
C LEU A 277 4.55 -0.83 14.28
N TYR A 278 5.33 0.19 14.65
CA TYR A 278 6.79 0.15 14.52
C TYR A 278 7.57 0.47 15.81
N HIS A 279 6.90 0.92 16.88
CA HIS A 279 7.60 1.34 18.11
C HIS A 279 7.11 0.61 19.35
N THR A 280 5.80 0.42 19.50
CA THR A 280 5.26 -0.27 20.67
C THR A 280 5.55 -1.77 20.61
N LYS A 281 5.85 -2.36 21.76
CA LYS A 281 5.99 -3.80 21.94
C LYS A 281 5.00 -4.25 23.01
N VAL A 282 4.27 -5.32 22.72
CA VAL A 282 3.36 -5.95 23.70
C VAL A 282 4.02 -7.23 24.18
N ALA A 283 4.23 -7.35 25.50
CA ALA A 283 4.89 -8.51 26.08
C ALA A 283 4.16 -9.81 25.66
N GLY A 284 4.92 -10.78 25.13
CA GLY A 284 4.41 -12.06 24.64
C GLY A 284 3.73 -12.04 23.27
N LEU A 285 3.55 -10.87 22.64
CA LEU A 285 2.98 -10.78 21.29
C LEU A 285 4.08 -10.82 20.23
N SER A 286 4.08 -11.86 19.39
CA SER A 286 5.02 -12.02 18.28
C SER A 286 4.29 -12.14 16.93
N SER A 287 4.88 -11.59 15.86
CA SER A 287 4.35 -11.80 14.51
C SER A 287 4.46 -13.27 14.13
N SER A 288 3.45 -13.83 13.45
CA SER A 288 3.55 -15.19 12.91
C SER A 288 4.71 -15.35 11.91
N VAL A 289 5.14 -14.26 11.29
CA VAL A 289 6.32 -14.21 10.42
C VAL A 289 7.59 -14.41 11.25
N PHE A 290 7.72 -13.74 12.40
CA PHE A 290 8.85 -13.93 13.31
C PHE A 290 8.82 -15.30 13.96
N ASN A 291 7.67 -15.80 14.43
CA ASN A 291 7.58 -17.17 14.95
C ASN A 291 7.97 -18.22 13.92
N TRP A 292 7.75 -17.98 12.63
CA TRP A 292 8.27 -18.84 11.58
C TRP A 292 9.79 -18.73 11.48
N PHE A 293 10.34 -17.50 11.47
CA PHE A 293 11.79 -17.27 11.46
C PHE A 293 12.50 -17.86 12.69
N ASP A 294 12.01 -17.62 13.90
CA ASP A 294 12.62 -18.12 15.13
C ASP A 294 12.66 -19.65 15.17
N ARG A 295 11.65 -20.31 14.57
CA ARG A 295 11.60 -21.78 14.48
C ARG A 295 12.50 -22.36 13.40
N HIS A 296 12.91 -21.58 12.40
CA HIS A 296 13.58 -22.12 11.19
C HIS A 296 14.87 -21.37 10.80
N GLY A 297 15.26 -20.32 11.51
CA GLY A 297 16.30 -19.38 11.08
C GLY A 297 17.42 -19.21 12.11
N ASN A 298 18.64 -19.60 11.70
CA ASN A 298 19.86 -18.97 12.21
C ASN A 298 20.33 -17.91 11.18
N ASN A 299 21.22 -17.00 11.60
CA ASN A 299 21.62 -15.78 10.85
C ASN A 299 22.03 -15.99 9.38
N GLU A 300 22.45 -17.20 8.98
CA GLU A 300 22.89 -17.53 7.62
C GLU A 300 21.76 -17.76 6.59
N LYS A 301 20.51 -17.97 7.02
CA LYS A 301 19.44 -18.45 6.10
C LYS A 301 18.38 -17.41 5.74
N LEU A 302 18.81 -16.17 5.51
CA LEU A 302 17.93 -15.10 5.06
C LEU A 302 17.49 -15.23 3.58
N ILE A 303 17.94 -16.25 2.84
CA ILE A 303 17.43 -16.64 1.51
C ILE A 303 16.27 -17.63 1.67
N GLU A 304 16.44 -18.68 2.46
CA GLU A 304 15.36 -19.61 2.85
C GLU A 304 14.20 -18.87 3.51
N ALA A 305 14.53 -17.84 4.28
CA ALA A 305 13.57 -16.89 4.82
C ALA A 305 12.60 -16.30 3.78
N LEU A 306 13.13 -15.90 2.62
CA LEU A 306 12.34 -15.29 1.55
C LEU A 306 11.56 -16.33 0.75
N GLU A 307 12.01 -17.58 0.72
CA GLU A 307 11.24 -18.70 0.17
C GLU A 307 10.10 -19.10 1.09
N GLY A 308 10.36 -19.16 2.40
CA GLY A 308 9.35 -19.26 3.45
C GLY A 308 8.30 -18.15 3.32
N LEU A 309 8.69 -16.92 2.99
CA LEU A 309 7.74 -15.85 2.70
C LEU A 309 6.92 -16.05 1.45
N LYS A 310 7.46 -16.65 0.38
CA LYS A 310 6.62 -17.02 -0.76
C LYS A 310 5.57 -18.05 -0.35
N ASN A 311 5.87 -18.88 0.65
CA ASN A 311 4.91 -19.82 1.24
C ASN A 311 3.92 -19.12 2.18
N ILE A 312 4.34 -18.16 3.01
CA ILE A 312 3.46 -17.36 3.88
C ILE A 312 2.56 -16.45 3.03
N SER A 313 3.10 -15.79 2.02
CA SER A 313 2.35 -15.02 1.02
C SER A 313 1.34 -15.93 0.33
N LYS A 314 1.74 -17.14 -0.11
CA LYS A 314 0.83 -18.17 -0.63
C LYS A 314 -0.19 -18.64 0.41
N SER A 315 0.12 -18.62 1.71
CA SER A 315 -0.81 -19.07 2.76
C SER A 315 -1.77 -17.97 3.21
N ASN A 316 -1.47 -16.71 2.92
CA ASN A 316 -2.27 -15.56 3.34
C ASN A 316 -3.03 -14.87 2.20
N TYR A 317 -2.58 -14.98 0.96
CA TYR A 317 -3.17 -14.32 -0.21
C TYR A 317 -3.59 -15.29 -1.31
#